data_AF-A0A1F8S4W0-F1
#
_entry.id   AF-A0A1F8S4W0-F1
#
_cell.length_a   1.000
_cell.length_b   1.000
_cell.length_c   1.000
_cell.angle_alpha   90.00
_cell.angle_beta   90.00
_cell.angle_gamma   90.00
#
_symmetry.space_group_name_H-M   'P 1'
#
loop_
_entity.id
_entity.type
_entity.pdbx_description
1 polymer ?
#
loop_
_entity_poly.entity_id
_entity_poly.type
_entity_poly.pdbx_seq_one_letter_code
_entity_poly.pdbx_strand_id
1 'polypeptide(L)'
;MGRTRLSDPSIRWLIAATLLVWVVALAEWFFAAAVINSVWILALLLWAGTGVLALSLTVVLLFVLVRRGRFLSAGGVVVAAILVSTTVLSVPWVEAYPRIWFATHRAQFARAVDLAASGSLEPGLDEYMGAPLPADISAISVSGTLVRILAFDTEDGGTPSECEPALFAPAMFGIPDGAIGFVYLPCAGPPADFYLDAYADGIVPRIELGDGWWWADGG
;
A
#
# COMPACT_ATOMS: atom_id res chain seq x y z
N MET A 1 -26.10 -42.50 -12.09
CA MET A 1 -26.06 -41.04 -12.24
C MET A 1 -26.00 -40.40 -10.87
N GLY A 2 -24.79 -40.08 -10.40
CA GLY A 2 -24.54 -39.58 -9.05
C GLY A 2 -24.72 -38.07 -8.95
N ARG A 3 -25.58 -37.63 -8.04
CA ARG A 3 -25.72 -36.21 -7.67
C ARG A 3 -24.35 -35.66 -7.23
N THR A 4 -23.84 -34.70 -7.99
CA THR A 4 -22.65 -33.90 -7.69
C THR A 4 -22.88 -33.10 -6.40
N ARG A 5 -22.49 -33.67 -5.25
CA ARG A 5 -22.63 -33.08 -3.90
C ARG A 5 -21.68 -31.91 -3.65
N LEU A 6 -21.63 -30.91 -4.52
CA LEU A 6 -21.11 -29.57 -4.13
C LEU A 6 -22.12 -28.82 -3.23
N SER A 7 -23.19 -29.47 -2.79
CA SER A 7 -24.29 -28.88 -2.00
C SER A 7 -24.15 -28.99 -0.49
N ASP A 8 -23.05 -29.54 0.05
CA ASP A 8 -22.87 -29.55 1.51
C ASP A 8 -22.51 -28.13 1.97
N PRO A 9 -23.39 -27.45 2.72
CA PRO A 9 -23.18 -26.06 3.10
C PRO A 9 -21.91 -25.89 3.94
N SER A 10 -21.50 -26.89 4.71
CA SER A 10 -20.30 -26.82 5.55
C SER A 10 -19.00 -26.67 4.73
N ILE A 11 -18.88 -27.38 3.60
CA ILE A 11 -17.71 -27.28 2.72
C ILE A 11 -17.70 -25.93 2.00
N ARG A 12 -18.87 -25.41 1.61
CA ARG A 12 -18.97 -24.09 0.96
C ARG A 12 -18.48 -22.99 1.90
N TRP A 13 -18.91 -23.03 3.16
CA TRP A 13 -18.45 -22.10 4.18
C TRP A 13 -16.95 -22.20 4.43
N LEU A 14 -16.41 -23.42 4.49
CA LEU A 14 -14.96 -23.60 4.65
C LEU A 14 -14.18 -23.03 3.47
N ILE A 15 -14.61 -23.29 2.23
CA ILE A 15 -14.00 -22.70 1.03
C ILE A 15 -14.06 -21.18 1.08
N ALA A 16 -15.24 -20.61 1.38
CA ALA A 16 -15.42 -19.17 1.45
C ALA A 16 -14.53 -18.54 2.54
N ALA A 17 -14.42 -19.17 3.71
CA ALA A 17 -13.54 -18.73 4.79
C ALA A 17 -12.06 -18.80 4.39
N THR A 18 -11.62 -19.89 3.79
CA THR A 18 -10.23 -20.02 3.29
C THR A 18 -9.92 -18.93 2.27
N LEU A 19 -10.80 -18.69 1.30
CA LEU A 19 -10.62 -17.65 0.28
C LEU A 19 -10.58 -16.26 0.90
N LEU A 20 -11.50 -15.97 1.82
CA LEU A 20 -11.56 -14.68 2.50
C LEU A 20 -10.26 -14.40 3.26
N VAL A 21 -9.73 -15.37 4.00
CA VAL A 21 -8.48 -15.18 4.75
C VAL A 21 -7.28 -14.96 3.82
N TRP A 22 -7.22 -15.63 2.66
CA TRP A 22 -6.18 -15.34 1.66
C TRP A 22 -6.32 -13.95 1.03
N VAL A 23 -7.54 -13.48 0.79
CA VAL A 23 -7.80 -12.12 0.31
C VAL A 23 -7.35 -11.09 1.36
N VAL A 24 -7.65 -11.33 2.64
CA VAL A 24 -7.17 -10.49 3.74
C VAL A 24 -5.65 -10.48 3.80
N ALA A 25 -4.99 -11.64 3.74
CA ALA A 25 -3.53 -11.72 3.71
C ALA A 25 -2.94 -10.92 2.54
N LEU A 26 -3.48 -11.08 1.33
CA LEU A 26 -3.04 -10.33 0.15
C LEU A 26 -3.25 -8.82 0.31
N ALA A 27 -4.38 -8.40 0.89
CA ALA A 27 -4.64 -7.00 1.17
C ALA A 27 -3.65 -6.44 2.21
N GLU A 28 -3.34 -7.19 3.27
CA GLU A 28 -2.35 -6.79 4.27
C GLU A 28 -0.95 -6.58 3.66
N TRP A 29 -0.54 -7.44 2.73
CA TRP A 29 0.73 -7.30 2.00
C TRP A 29 0.70 -6.12 1.04
N PHE A 30 -0.39 -5.93 0.30
CA PHE A 30 -0.54 -4.82 -0.63
C PHE A 30 -0.56 -3.46 0.09
N PHE A 31 -1.21 -3.39 1.25
CA PHE A 31 -1.32 -2.20 2.08
C PHE A 31 -0.30 -2.19 3.23
N ALA A 32 0.86 -2.83 3.07
CA ALA A 32 1.83 -3.01 4.15
C ALA A 32 2.20 -1.69 4.87
N ALA A 33 2.42 -0.61 4.11
CA ALA A 33 2.69 0.72 4.65
C ALA A 33 1.57 1.21 5.57
N ALA A 34 0.32 1.16 5.11
CA ALA A 34 -0.84 1.59 5.89
C ALA A 34 -1.09 0.68 7.12
N VAL A 35 -0.84 -0.62 6.99
CA VAL A 35 -0.92 -1.58 8.10
C VAL A 35 0.12 -1.24 9.16
N ILE A 36 1.39 -1.07 8.79
CA ILE A 36 2.45 -0.67 9.72
C ILE A 36 2.10 0.68 10.38
N ASN A 37 1.62 1.66 9.61
CA ASN A 37 1.20 2.95 10.14
C ASN A 37 0.09 2.81 11.21
N SER A 38 -0.83 1.86 11.04
CA SER A 38 -1.99 1.71 11.92
C SER A 38 -1.71 0.90 13.19
N VAL A 39 -0.89 -0.15 13.09
CA VAL A 39 -0.68 -1.12 14.19
C VAL A 39 0.79 -1.29 14.60
N TRP A 40 1.71 -0.55 13.99
CA TRP A 40 3.14 -0.51 14.30
C TRP A 40 3.76 -1.91 14.41
N ILE A 41 4.54 -2.21 15.45
CA ILE A 41 5.18 -3.52 15.66
C ILE A 41 4.18 -4.69 15.69
N LEU A 42 2.90 -4.44 15.99
CA LEU A 42 1.86 -5.46 15.94
C LEU A 42 1.51 -5.90 14.51
N ALA A 43 1.94 -5.16 13.47
CA ALA A 43 1.82 -5.58 12.08
C ALA A 43 2.48 -6.95 11.84
N LEU A 44 3.62 -7.21 12.49
CA LEU A 44 4.30 -8.51 12.40
C LEU A 44 3.45 -9.66 12.96
N LEU A 45 2.77 -9.41 14.08
CA LEU A 45 1.86 -10.40 14.68
C LEU A 45 0.60 -10.58 13.85
N LEU A 46 0.08 -9.51 13.25
CA LEU A 46 -1.06 -9.55 12.35
C LEU A 46 -0.73 -10.41 11.12
N TRP A 47 0.38 -10.12 10.42
CA TRP A 47 0.81 -10.89 9.24
C TRP A 47 1.09 -12.35 9.57
N ALA A 48 1.79 -12.62 10.68
CA ALA A 48 2.02 -13.99 11.13
C ALA A 48 0.71 -14.70 11.45
N GLY A 49 -0.20 -14.04 12.17
CA GLY A 49 -1.51 -14.58 12.54
C GLY A 49 -2.38 -14.90 11.33
N THR A 50 -2.54 -13.94 10.42
CA THR A 50 -3.30 -14.10 9.17
C THR A 50 -2.69 -15.20 8.29
N GLY A 51 -1.36 -15.25 8.18
CA GLY A 51 -0.65 -16.31 7.45
C GLY A 51 -0.86 -17.70 8.05
N VAL A 52 -0.70 -17.86 9.37
CA VAL A 52 -0.94 -19.13 10.08
C VAL A 52 -2.39 -19.58 9.92
N LEU A 53 -3.35 -18.65 10.03
CA LEU A 53 -4.77 -18.95 9.83
C LEU A 53 -5.07 -19.39 8.39
N ALA A 54 -4.51 -18.70 7.38
CA ALA A 54 -4.68 -19.03 5.96
C ALA A 54 -4.17 -20.46 5.67
N LEU A 55 -2.97 -20.79 6.16
CA LEU A 55 -2.37 -22.10 6.01
C LEU A 55 -3.17 -23.19 6.74
N SER A 56 -3.59 -22.92 7.98
CA SER A 56 -4.37 -23.85 8.78
C SER A 56 -5.70 -24.20 8.12
N LEU A 57 -6.45 -23.19 7.65
CA LEU A 57 -7.71 -23.41 6.94
C LEU A 57 -7.51 -24.15 5.62
N THR A 58 -6.42 -23.88 4.90
CA THR A 58 -6.08 -24.59 3.66
C THR A 58 -5.81 -26.07 3.95
N VAL A 59 -5.03 -26.39 4.99
CA VAL A 59 -4.75 -27.77 5.40
C VAL A 59 -6.03 -28.50 5.83
N VAL A 60 -6.89 -27.86 6.63
CA VAL A 60 -8.18 -28.44 7.05
C VAL A 60 -9.07 -28.70 5.84
N LEU A 61 -9.17 -27.76 4.90
CA LEU A 61 -9.93 -27.93 3.66
C LEU A 61 -9.41 -29.11 2.83
N LEU A 62 -8.09 -29.20 2.63
CA LEU A 62 -7.46 -30.32 1.93
C LEU A 62 -7.77 -31.66 2.61
N PHE A 63 -7.61 -31.73 3.93
CA PHE A 63 -7.90 -32.94 4.70
C PHE A 63 -9.35 -33.39 4.54
N VAL A 64 -10.31 -32.46 4.64
CA VAL A 64 -11.75 -32.76 4.46
C VAL A 64 -12.05 -33.24 3.04
N LEU A 65 -11.46 -32.61 2.02
CA LEU A 65 -11.66 -32.99 0.62
C LEU A 65 -11.09 -34.38 0.32
N VAL A 66 -9.87 -34.67 0.78
CA VAL A 66 -9.21 -35.97 0.62
C VAL A 66 -9.99 -37.07 1.35
N ARG A 67 -10.38 -36.84 2.61
CA ARG A 67 -11.17 -37.80 3.40
C ARG A 67 -12.51 -38.14 2.76
N ARG A 68 -13.09 -37.24 1.97
CA ARG A 68 -14.34 -37.43 1.24
C ARG A 68 -14.15 -37.92 -0.21
N GLY A 69 -12.93 -38.32 -0.58
CA GLY A 69 -12.62 -38.87 -1.91
C GLY A 69 -12.64 -37.84 -3.05
N ARG A 70 -12.57 -36.54 -2.73
CA ARG A 70 -12.63 -35.44 -3.71
C ARG A 70 -11.25 -35.02 -4.19
N PHE A 71 -10.50 -35.96 -4.73
CA PHE A 71 -9.09 -35.74 -5.11
C PHE A 71 -8.91 -34.64 -6.17
N LEU A 72 -9.83 -34.51 -7.13
CA LEU A 72 -9.77 -33.42 -8.13
C LEU A 72 -9.92 -32.03 -7.49
N SER A 73 -10.88 -31.87 -6.56
CA SER A 73 -11.05 -30.61 -5.84
C SER A 73 -9.87 -30.32 -4.91
N ALA A 74 -9.32 -31.34 -4.25
CA ALA A 74 -8.12 -31.19 -3.43
C ALA A 74 -6.93 -30.75 -4.28
N GLY A 75 -6.72 -31.35 -5.46
CA GLY A 75 -5.71 -30.91 -6.42
C GLY A 75 -5.89 -29.45 -6.83
N GLY A 76 -7.13 -29.01 -7.10
CA GLY A 76 -7.43 -27.61 -7.39
C GLY A 76 -7.05 -26.65 -6.25
N VAL A 77 -7.31 -27.03 -5.00
CA VAL A 77 -6.90 -26.24 -3.82
C VAL A 77 -5.37 -26.17 -3.70
N VAL A 78 -4.66 -27.27 -3.93
CA VAL A 78 -3.18 -27.28 -3.92
C VAL A 78 -2.64 -26.34 -5.00
N VAL A 79 -3.15 -26.43 -6.22
CA VAL A 79 -2.75 -25.53 -7.33
C VAL A 79 -3.02 -24.07 -6.97
N ALA A 80 -4.21 -23.76 -6.44
CA ALA A 80 -4.56 -22.40 -6.03
C ALA A 80 -3.62 -21.89 -4.92
N ALA A 81 -3.32 -22.70 -3.91
CA ALA A 81 -2.42 -22.34 -2.82
C ALA A 81 -0.99 -22.07 -3.32
N ILE A 82 -0.49 -22.90 -4.25
CA ILE A 82 0.81 -22.68 -4.90
C ILE A 82 0.79 -21.34 -5.67
N LEU A 83 -0.22 -21.11 -6.51
CA LEU A 83 -0.32 -19.87 -7.30
C LEU A 83 -0.36 -18.62 -6.43
N VAL A 84 -1.16 -18.62 -5.36
CA VAL A 84 -1.24 -17.49 -4.41
C VAL A 84 0.11 -17.30 -3.72
N SER A 85 0.72 -18.36 -3.22
CA SER A 85 2.02 -18.28 -2.54
C SER A 85 3.13 -17.77 -3.46
N THR A 86 3.18 -18.27 -4.70
CA THR A 86 4.12 -17.78 -5.72
C THR A 86 3.89 -16.31 -6.02
N THR A 87 2.63 -15.86 -6.16
CA THR A 87 2.32 -14.45 -6.41
C THR A 87 2.78 -13.56 -5.26
N VAL A 88 2.47 -13.94 -4.01
CA VAL A 88 2.91 -13.20 -2.81
C VAL A 88 4.43 -13.09 -2.74
N LEU A 89 5.17 -14.16 -3.07
CA LEU A 89 6.62 -14.19 -2.95
C LEU A 89 7.38 -13.60 -4.15
N SER A 90 6.76 -13.50 -5.33
CA SER A 90 7.43 -13.06 -6.57
C SER A 90 7.16 -11.62 -6.95
N VAL A 91 6.10 -11.00 -6.42
CA VAL A 91 5.76 -9.61 -6.73
C VAL A 91 6.60 -8.67 -5.84
N PRO A 92 7.32 -7.69 -6.42
CA PRO A 92 7.94 -6.62 -5.64
C PRO A 92 6.86 -5.67 -5.14
N TRP A 93 6.17 -6.03 -4.05
CA TRP A 93 5.01 -5.28 -3.53
C TRP A 93 5.32 -3.82 -3.24
N VAL A 94 6.56 -3.53 -2.83
CA VAL A 94 7.08 -2.17 -2.61
C VAL A 94 7.00 -1.31 -3.88
N GLU A 95 7.22 -1.89 -5.06
CA GLU A 95 7.08 -1.19 -6.35
C GLU A 95 5.67 -1.30 -6.94
N ALA A 96 5.00 -2.43 -6.71
CA ALA A 96 3.67 -2.69 -7.27
C ALA A 96 2.61 -1.78 -6.65
N TYR A 97 2.64 -1.59 -5.33
CA TYR A 97 1.70 -0.72 -4.62
C TYR A 97 1.65 0.71 -5.20
N PRO A 98 2.76 1.49 -5.24
CA PRO A 98 2.69 2.87 -5.68
C PRO A 98 2.22 3.00 -7.13
N ARG A 99 2.69 2.11 -8.02
CA ARG A 99 2.27 2.11 -9.43
C ARG A 99 0.77 1.84 -9.59
N ILE A 100 0.25 0.80 -8.93
CA ILE A 100 -1.16 0.41 -9.02
C ILE A 100 -2.04 1.46 -8.34
N TRP A 101 -1.65 1.94 -7.16
CA TRP A 101 -2.41 2.94 -6.42
C TRP A 101 -2.48 4.27 -7.16
N PHE A 102 -1.35 4.76 -7.67
CA PHE A 102 -1.31 5.96 -8.50
C PHE A 102 -2.15 5.81 -9.76
N ALA A 103 -2.01 4.71 -10.50
CA ALA A 103 -2.78 4.50 -11.73
C ALA A 103 -4.30 4.48 -11.48
N THR A 104 -4.73 3.89 -10.36
CA THR A 104 -6.16 3.80 -10.01
C THR A 104 -6.72 5.10 -9.42
N HIS A 105 -5.88 5.96 -8.84
CA HIS A 105 -6.27 7.24 -8.22
C HIS A 105 -5.73 8.47 -8.97
N ARG A 106 -5.25 8.30 -10.22
CA ARG A 106 -4.55 9.35 -10.99
C ARG A 106 -5.31 10.68 -11.05
N ALA A 107 -6.64 10.62 -11.19
CA ALA A 107 -7.49 11.80 -11.19
C ALA A 107 -7.54 12.54 -9.84
N GLN A 108 -7.44 11.80 -8.72
CA GLN A 108 -7.40 12.38 -7.38
C GLN A 108 -6.04 13.06 -7.12
N PHE A 109 -4.95 12.43 -7.56
CA PHE A 109 -3.61 13.02 -7.52
C PHE A 109 -3.53 14.31 -8.32
N ALA A 110 -4.04 14.32 -9.56
CA ALA A 110 -4.11 15.54 -10.38
C ALA A 110 -4.91 16.66 -9.69
N ARG A 111 -6.07 16.33 -9.13
CA ARG A 111 -6.90 17.29 -8.40
C ARG A 111 -6.22 17.82 -7.14
N ALA A 112 -5.43 17.02 -6.44
CA ALA A 112 -4.67 17.48 -5.28
C ALA A 112 -3.67 18.58 -5.68
N VAL A 113 -3.00 18.43 -6.84
CA VAL A 113 -2.12 19.47 -7.39
C VAL A 113 -2.91 20.73 -7.74
N ASP A 114 -4.06 20.60 -8.42
CA ASP A 114 -4.90 21.76 -8.77
C ASP A 114 -5.39 22.54 -7.54
N LEU A 115 -5.79 21.84 -6.48
CA LEU A 115 -6.22 22.44 -5.22
C LEU A 115 -5.05 23.14 -4.50
N ALA A 116 -3.86 22.54 -4.53
CA ALA A 116 -2.65 23.14 -3.97
C ALA A 116 -2.22 24.39 -4.75
N ALA A 117 -2.32 24.37 -6.08
CA ALA A 117 -1.96 25.48 -6.97
C ALA A 117 -2.95 26.65 -6.87
N SER A 118 -4.25 26.36 -6.73
CA SER A 118 -5.29 27.39 -6.57
C SER A 118 -5.36 27.98 -5.16
N GLY A 119 -4.62 27.43 -4.19
CA GLY A 119 -4.64 27.87 -2.80
C GLY A 119 -5.95 27.54 -2.07
N SER A 120 -6.73 26.60 -2.59
CA SER A 120 -8.02 26.20 -2.01
C SER A 120 -7.90 25.22 -0.83
N LEU A 121 -6.69 24.71 -0.58
CA LEU A 121 -6.41 23.88 0.59
C LEU A 121 -6.24 24.80 1.80
N GLU A 122 -7.19 24.74 2.72
CA GLU A 122 -7.08 25.47 3.99
C GLU A 122 -5.91 24.92 4.81
N PRO A 123 -5.11 25.76 5.48
CA PRO A 123 -4.07 25.30 6.38
C PRO A 123 -4.69 24.38 7.45
N GLY A 124 -4.04 23.25 7.73
CA GLY A 124 -4.40 22.39 8.84
C GLY A 124 -4.21 23.09 10.19
N LEU A 125 -4.75 22.49 11.26
CA LEU A 125 -4.50 22.94 12.63
C LEU A 125 -3.01 22.85 13.03
N ASP A 126 -2.27 22.00 12.34
CA ASP A 126 -0.84 21.80 12.48
C ASP A 126 -0.20 21.86 11.09
N GLU A 127 0.62 22.89 10.83
CA GLU A 127 1.33 23.05 9.55
C GLU A 127 2.22 21.83 9.26
N TYR A 128 2.71 21.15 10.30
CA TYR A 128 3.50 19.93 10.19
C TYR A 128 2.70 18.75 9.62
N MET A 129 1.39 18.70 9.86
CA MET A 129 0.52 17.62 9.38
C MET A 129 -0.07 17.89 8.00
N GLY A 130 0.17 19.09 7.45
CA GLY A 130 -0.33 19.51 6.14
C GLY A 130 -1.81 19.90 6.12
N ALA A 131 -2.28 20.26 4.93
CA ALA A 131 -3.66 20.67 4.72
C ALA A 131 -4.58 19.44 4.53
N PRO A 132 -5.79 19.43 5.13
CA PRO A 132 -6.74 18.35 4.93
C PRO A 132 -7.23 18.30 3.48
N LEU A 133 -7.30 17.09 2.94
CA LEU A 133 -7.86 16.83 1.63
C LEU A 133 -9.39 16.66 1.71
N PRO A 134 -10.14 17.11 0.70
CA PRO A 134 -11.55 16.77 0.54
C PRO A 134 -11.80 15.26 0.61
N ALA A 135 -12.92 14.85 1.21
CA ALA A 135 -13.24 13.45 1.50
C ALA A 135 -13.24 12.53 0.26
N ASP A 136 -13.46 13.08 -0.93
CA ASP A 136 -13.46 12.34 -2.18
C ASP A 136 -12.07 12.09 -2.77
N ILE A 137 -11.03 12.77 -2.26
CA ILE A 137 -9.63 12.57 -2.66
C ILE A 137 -8.71 12.24 -1.48
N SER A 138 -9.23 12.20 -0.25
CA SER A 138 -8.42 11.94 0.95
C SER A 138 -7.74 10.58 0.95
N ALA A 139 -8.27 9.60 0.21
CA ALA A 139 -7.72 8.25 0.12
C ALA A 139 -6.28 8.19 -0.43
N ILE A 140 -5.81 9.22 -1.16
CA ILE A 140 -4.43 9.24 -1.67
C ILE A 140 -3.37 9.36 -0.56
N SER A 141 -3.79 9.69 0.66
CA SER A 141 -2.94 9.90 1.83
C SER A 141 -3.50 9.13 3.02
N VAL A 142 -2.63 8.49 3.81
CA VAL A 142 -3.01 7.70 4.99
C VAL A 142 -3.61 8.58 6.10
N SER A 143 -3.24 9.86 6.16
CA SER A 143 -3.82 10.86 7.06
C SER A 143 -4.99 11.63 6.44
N GLY A 144 -5.23 11.47 5.13
CA GLY A 144 -6.12 12.35 4.39
C GLY A 144 -5.62 13.78 4.32
N THR A 145 -4.31 14.02 4.43
CA THR A 145 -3.69 15.35 4.30
C THR A 145 -2.70 15.40 3.14
N LEU A 146 -2.45 16.62 2.65
CA LEU A 146 -1.40 16.94 1.70
C LEU A 146 -0.46 17.97 2.32
N VAL A 147 0.82 17.63 2.37
CA VAL A 147 1.86 18.40 3.06
C VAL A 147 2.68 19.13 2.02
N ARG A 148 3.05 20.39 2.26
CA ARG A 148 4.10 21.05 1.49
C ARG A 148 5.42 20.76 2.18
N ILE A 149 6.35 20.17 1.45
CA ILE A 149 7.67 19.83 1.99
C ILE A 149 8.76 20.60 1.25
N LEU A 150 9.87 20.84 1.93
CA LEU A 150 11.03 21.50 1.34
C LEU A 150 11.79 20.51 0.46
N ALA A 151 12.31 21.02 -0.65
CA ALA A 151 13.10 20.27 -1.60
C ALA A 151 14.49 20.88 -1.72
N PHE A 152 15.53 20.06 -1.55
CA PHE A 152 16.92 20.50 -1.59
C PHE A 152 17.68 19.72 -2.67
N ASP A 153 18.60 20.39 -3.36
CA ASP A 153 19.45 19.75 -4.36
C ASP A 153 20.54 18.85 -3.74
N THR A 154 20.73 18.92 -2.42
CA THR A 154 21.72 18.17 -1.64
C THR A 154 21.19 17.76 -0.27
N GLU A 155 21.56 16.58 0.22
CA GLU A 155 21.22 16.03 1.54
C GLU A 155 21.72 16.87 2.72
N ASP A 156 22.87 17.54 2.60
CA ASP A 156 23.46 18.38 3.67
C ASP A 156 22.65 19.65 4.00
N GLY A 157 21.50 19.86 3.34
CA GLY A 157 20.77 21.11 3.35
C GLY A 157 21.49 22.17 2.50
N GLY A 158 20.72 22.98 1.78
CA GLY A 158 21.32 23.89 0.81
C GLY A 158 20.33 24.90 0.26
N THR A 159 20.58 25.32 -0.99
CA THR A 159 19.62 26.13 -1.72
C THR A 159 18.35 25.32 -1.99
N PRO A 160 17.16 25.92 -1.81
CA PRO A 160 15.93 25.32 -2.29
C PRO A 160 16.04 24.92 -3.76
N SER A 161 15.57 23.72 -4.07
CA SER A 161 15.61 23.15 -5.41
C SER A 161 14.65 23.88 -6.34
N GLU A 162 14.89 23.78 -7.65
CA GLU A 162 13.90 24.17 -8.67
C GLU A 162 12.60 23.35 -8.61
N CYS A 163 12.61 22.23 -7.88
CA CYS A 163 11.46 21.39 -7.62
C CYS A 163 10.54 21.92 -6.49
N GLU A 164 10.72 23.15 -6.02
CA GLU A 164 9.78 23.76 -5.05
C GLU A 164 8.56 24.45 -5.71
N PRO A 165 7.37 24.41 -5.07
CA PRO A 165 7.06 23.66 -3.86
C PRO A 165 6.81 22.17 -4.15
N ALA A 166 7.41 21.29 -3.35
CA ALA A 166 7.10 19.86 -3.38
C ALA A 166 5.84 19.57 -2.53
N LEU A 167 5.00 18.66 -3.01
CA LEU A 167 3.80 18.23 -2.29
C LEU A 167 3.96 16.77 -1.88
N PHE A 168 3.53 16.42 -0.67
CA PHE A 168 3.65 15.08 -0.13
C PHE A 168 2.33 14.55 0.38
N ALA A 169 1.95 13.38 -0.11
CA ALA A 169 0.82 12.58 0.35
C ALA A 169 1.37 11.32 1.05
N PRO A 170 1.43 11.32 2.40
CA PRO A 170 2.03 10.22 3.14
C PRO A 170 1.23 8.92 2.96
N ALA A 171 1.92 7.82 2.73
CA ALA A 171 1.36 6.46 2.82
C ALA A 171 1.66 5.81 4.18
N MET A 172 2.69 6.29 4.88
CA MET A 172 3.05 5.97 6.26
C MET A 172 3.96 7.08 6.80
N PHE A 173 3.80 7.43 8.08
CA PHE A 173 4.60 8.50 8.72
C PHE A 173 5.95 8.02 9.28
N GLY A 174 6.10 6.72 9.52
CA GLY A 174 7.20 6.20 10.33
C GLY A 174 6.98 6.50 11.81
N ILE A 175 7.36 5.58 12.70
CA ILE A 175 7.43 5.83 14.14
C ILE A 175 8.71 5.16 14.64
N PRO A 176 9.72 5.91 15.15
CA PRO A 176 9.70 7.36 15.44
C PRO A 176 9.90 8.26 14.21
N ASP A 177 10.54 7.74 13.16
CA ASP A 177 10.90 8.47 11.94
C ASP A 177 10.74 7.52 10.72
N GLY A 178 10.89 8.03 9.49
CA GLY A 178 10.82 7.25 8.24
C GLY A 178 9.48 7.33 7.53
N ALA A 179 9.14 8.51 7.02
CA ALA A 179 7.98 8.70 6.17
C ALA A 179 8.17 8.04 4.79
N ILE A 180 7.09 7.50 4.23
CA ILE A 180 7.05 7.00 2.86
C ILE A 180 5.74 7.44 2.22
N GLY A 181 5.75 7.71 0.92
CA GLY A 181 4.53 8.16 0.25
C GLY A 181 4.74 8.71 -1.14
N PHE A 182 3.71 9.42 -1.61
CA PHE A 182 3.68 10.01 -2.94
C PHE A 182 4.14 11.46 -2.86
N VAL A 183 5.11 11.82 -3.69
CA VAL A 183 5.62 13.19 -3.81
C VAL A 183 5.32 13.73 -5.19
N TYR A 184 4.78 14.94 -5.27
CA TYR A 184 4.70 15.70 -6.51
C TYR A 184 5.86 16.69 -6.57
N LEU A 185 6.60 16.64 -7.68
CA LEU A 185 7.68 17.57 -8.02
C LEU A 185 7.29 18.33 -9.30
N PRO A 186 7.21 19.68 -9.28
CA PRO A 186 6.91 20.50 -10.45
C PRO A 186 8.07 20.64 -11.45
N CYS A 187 9.22 20.02 -11.19
CA CYS A 187 10.40 20.01 -12.05
C CYS A 187 10.42 18.81 -13.03
N ALA A 188 11.36 18.81 -13.98
CA ALA A 188 11.49 17.73 -14.96
C ALA A 188 11.96 16.39 -14.36
N GLY A 189 12.56 16.43 -13.18
CA GLY A 189 13.00 15.27 -12.41
C GLY A 189 13.94 15.69 -11.28
N PRO A 190 14.03 14.89 -10.20
CA PRO A 190 14.91 15.18 -9.08
C PRO A 190 16.40 15.05 -9.49
N PRO A 191 17.28 15.96 -9.06
CA PRO A 191 18.73 15.80 -9.09
C PRO A 191 19.23 14.50 -8.41
N ALA A 192 20.49 14.13 -8.65
CA ALA A 192 21.06 12.88 -8.12
C ALA A 192 21.13 12.82 -6.59
N ASP A 193 21.45 13.95 -5.94
CA ASP A 193 21.59 14.06 -4.47
C ASP A 193 20.37 14.76 -3.84
N PHE A 194 19.23 14.66 -4.52
CA PHE A 194 18.00 15.36 -4.14
C PHE A 194 17.41 14.82 -2.84
N TYR A 195 17.02 15.75 -1.97
CA TYR A 195 16.54 15.45 -0.63
C TYR A 195 15.24 16.18 -0.35
N LEU A 196 14.30 15.48 0.29
CA LEU A 196 13.02 16.00 0.71
C LEU A 196 12.88 15.88 2.22
N ASP A 197 12.62 17.00 2.90
CA ASP A 197 12.41 17.03 4.35
C ASP A 197 10.97 16.59 4.67
N ALA A 198 10.79 15.34 5.10
CA ALA A 198 9.49 14.74 5.38
C ALA A 198 9.47 14.08 6.76
N TYR A 199 9.09 14.86 7.76
CA TYR A 199 8.88 14.43 9.15
C TYR A 199 10.18 14.07 9.89
N ALA A 200 11.12 15.02 9.98
CA ALA A 200 12.42 14.90 10.66
C ALA A 200 13.43 13.92 10.01
N ASP A 201 12.95 13.04 9.13
CA ASP A 201 13.76 12.21 8.25
C ASP A 201 13.65 12.67 6.79
N GLY A 202 14.72 12.41 6.05
CA GLY A 202 14.78 12.61 4.62
C GLY A 202 14.09 11.50 3.85
N ILE A 203 13.38 11.87 2.80
CA ILE A 203 12.89 10.92 1.80
C ILE A 203 13.50 11.21 0.43
N VAL A 204 13.70 10.17 -0.36
CA VAL A 204 14.27 10.26 -1.70
C VAL A 204 13.26 9.72 -2.71
N PRO A 205 12.96 10.44 -3.80
CA PRO A 205 12.14 9.91 -4.89
C PRO A 205 12.84 8.72 -5.57
N ARG A 206 12.20 7.53 -5.56
CA ARG A 206 12.78 6.30 -6.14
C ARG A 206 12.06 5.79 -7.36
N ILE A 207 10.74 5.93 -7.41
CA ILE A 207 9.91 5.37 -8.50
C ILE A 207 9.13 6.50 -9.16
N GLU A 208 9.44 6.79 -10.42
CA GLU A 208 8.65 7.71 -11.23
C GLU A 208 7.29 7.08 -11.57
N LEU A 209 6.21 7.82 -11.30
CA LEU A 209 4.83 7.39 -11.55
C LEU A 209 4.20 8.12 -12.75
N GLY A 210 4.78 9.26 -13.13
CA GLY A 210 4.32 10.15 -14.19
C GLY A 210 3.56 11.37 -13.64
N ASP A 211 3.30 12.36 -14.50
CA ASP A 211 2.64 13.63 -14.15
C ASP A 211 3.33 14.39 -12.99
N GLY A 212 4.66 14.29 -12.89
CA GLY A 212 5.44 14.88 -11.80
C GLY A 212 5.34 14.12 -10.48
N TRP A 213 4.60 13.00 -10.42
CA TRP A 213 4.49 12.18 -9.21
C TRP A 213 5.57 11.10 -9.13
N TRP A 214 6.06 10.91 -7.91
CA TRP A 214 7.06 9.95 -7.52
C TRP A 214 6.60 9.20 -6.28
N TRP A 215 7.02 7.95 -6.15
CA TRP A 215 7.08 7.28 -4.85
C TRP A 215 8.41 7.62 -4.19
N ALA A 216 8.35 8.09 -2.95
CA ALA A 216 9.51 8.40 -2.13
C ALA A 216 9.49 7.60 -0.83
N ASP A 217 10.66 7.15 -0.41
CA ASP A 217 10.87 6.45 0.85
C ASP A 217 12.24 6.81 1.45
N GLY A 218 12.51 6.32 2.66
CA GLY A 218 13.74 6.60 3.40
C GLY A 218 15.00 6.17 2.64
N GLY A 219 16.03 7.02 2.72
CA GLY A 219 17.38 6.86 2.16
C GLY A 219 18.09 5.61 2.64
#